data_AF-A0A831QL81-F1
#
_entry.id   AF-A0A831QL81-F1
#
_cell.length_a   1.000
_cell.length_b   1.000
_cell.length_c   1.000
_cell.angle_alpha   90.00
_cell.angle_beta   90.00
_cell.angle_gamma   90.00
#
_symmetry.space_group_name_H-M   'P 1'
#
loop_
_entity.id
_entity.type
_entity.pdbx_description
1 polymer ?
#
loop_
_entity_poly.entity_id
_entity_poly.type
_entity_poly.pdbx_seq_one_letter_code
_entity_poly.pdbx_strand_id
1 'polypeptide(L)' 'LRFLQARNPDWVHRPFFAEYNDQAVWLNELKPAFGKDRFFFEDELDRIYHENFGRGTADNFE' A
#
# COMPACT_ATOMS: atom_id res chain seq x y z
N LEU A 1 -10.29 8.82 2.33
CA LEU A 1 -10.40 7.35 2.30
C LEU A 1 -9.82 6.78 3.60
N ARG A 2 -10.21 5.56 3.98
CA ARG A 2 -9.65 4.84 5.14
C ARG A 2 -9.72 3.33 4.88
N PHE A 3 -8.76 2.58 5.39
CA PHE A 3 -8.82 1.12 5.33
C PHE A 3 -9.80 0.56 6.37
N LEU A 4 -10.55 -0.47 5.97
CA LEU A 4 -11.31 -1.33 6.88
C LEU A 4 -10.46 -2.49 7.38
N GLN A 5 -9.55 -2.99 6.53
CA GLN A 5 -8.59 -4.04 6.84
C GLN A 5 -7.27 -3.73 6.12
N ALA A 6 -6.15 -4.08 6.74
CA ALA A 6 -4.80 -3.85 6.23
C ALA A 6 -3.83 -4.90 6.77
N ARG A 7 -2.64 -5.04 6.15
CA ARG A 7 -1.58 -5.95 6.60
C ARG A 7 -0.99 -5.51 7.94
N ASN A 8 -0.76 -4.21 8.10
CA ASN A 8 -0.42 -3.62 9.40
C ASN A 8 -1.72 -3.07 10.05
N PRO A 9 -2.07 -3.50 11.28
CA PRO A 9 -3.23 -2.99 12.01
C PRO A 9 -3.20 -1.47 12.24
N ASP A 10 -2.01 -0.85 12.34
CA ASP A 10 -1.85 0.59 12.54
C ASP A 10 -2.33 1.44 11.34
N TRP A 11 -2.52 0.82 10.18
CA TRP A 11 -3.07 1.49 9.00
C TRP A 11 -4.61 1.54 9.00
N VAL A 12 -5.25 0.67 9.79
CA VAL A 12 -6.71 0.55 9.83
C VAL A 12 -7.32 1.81 10.43
N HIS A 13 -8.40 2.32 9.83
CA HIS A 13 -9.06 3.56 10.19
C HIS A 13 -8.22 4.85 10.13
N ARG A 14 -6.94 4.77 9.75
CA ARG A 14 -6.11 5.95 9.49
C ARG A 14 -6.58 6.64 8.20
N PRO A 15 -7.02 7.91 8.25
CA PRO A 15 -7.49 8.61 7.07
C PRO A 15 -6.34 8.99 6.14
N PHE A 16 -6.57 8.87 4.84
CA PHE A 16 -5.69 9.37 3.79
C PHE A 16 -6.50 10.01 2.67
N PHE A 17 -5.84 10.85 1.87
CA PHE A 17 -6.47 11.63 0.82
C PHE A 17 -5.85 11.26 -0.52
N ALA A 18 -6.72 11.11 -1.53
CA ALA A 18 -6.32 10.89 -2.91
C ALA A 18 -6.83 12.05 -3.76
N GLU A 19 -6.14 12.34 -4.86
CA GLU A 19 -6.64 13.26 -5.87
C GLU A 19 -7.97 12.76 -6.43
N TYR A 20 -8.85 13.68 -6.76
CA TYR A 20 -10.11 13.32 -7.41
C TYR A 20 -9.84 12.82 -8.82
N ASN A 21 -10.30 11.61 -9.12
CA ASN A 21 -10.25 10.99 -10.44
C ASN A 21 -11.56 10.24 -10.64
N ASP A 22 -12.34 10.63 -11.66
CA ASP A 22 -13.64 10.06 -12.00
C ASP A 22 -13.53 8.68 -12.65
N GLN A 23 -12.36 8.32 -13.16
CA GLN A 23 -12.07 7.01 -13.77
C GLN A 23 -11.43 6.02 -12.79
N ALA A 24 -11.05 6.46 -11.57
CA ALA A 24 -10.42 5.57 -10.60
C ALA A 24 -11.47 4.70 -9.88
N VAL A 25 -11.32 3.39 -10.02
CA VAL A 25 -12.17 2.37 -9.40
C VAL A 25 -11.39 1.58 -8.35
N TRP A 26 -10.11 1.33 -8.59
CA TRP A 26 -9.26 0.50 -7.75
C TRP A 26 -8.24 1.31 -6.95
N LEU A 27 -7.77 0.76 -5.82
CA LEU A 27 -6.84 1.44 -4.91
C LEU A 27 -5.52 1.85 -5.59
N ASN A 28 -5.00 1.00 -6.50
CA ASN A 28 -3.75 1.24 -7.24
C ASN A 28 -3.89 2.30 -8.34
N GLU A 29 -5.11 2.76 -8.65
CA GLU A 29 -5.36 3.84 -9.61
C GLU A 29 -5.40 5.21 -8.92
N LEU A 30 -5.42 5.23 -7.59
CA LEU A 30 -5.43 6.45 -6.81
C LEU A 30 -4.04 7.08 -6.77
N LYS A 31 -4.02 8.42 -6.78
CA LYS A 31 -2.80 9.22 -6.57
C LYS A 31 -2.91 10.00 -5.27
N PRO A 32 -1.81 10.18 -4.51
CA PRO A 32 -1.85 10.94 -3.26
C PRO A 32 -2.25 12.40 -3.51
N ALA A 33 -3.15 12.94 -2.68
CA ALA A 33 -3.53 14.35 -2.77
C ALA A 33 -2.44 15.28 -2.25
N PHE A 34 -2.60 16.58 -2.54
CA PHE A 34 -1.78 17.68 -2.01
C PHE A 34 -0.29 17.63 -2.45
N GLY A 35 -0.01 17.11 -3.64
CA GLY A 35 1.34 17.07 -4.20
C GLY A 35 2.29 16.13 -3.46
N LYS A 36 1.76 15.10 -2.81
CA LYS A 36 2.58 14.05 -2.20
C LYS A 36 2.96 13.01 -3.25
N ASP A 37 4.20 12.50 -3.14
CA ASP A 37 4.67 11.47 -4.06
C ASP A 37 4.14 10.07 -3.70
N ARG A 38 3.87 9.83 -2.41
CA ARG A 38 3.51 8.51 -1.87
C ARG A 38 2.39 8.55 -0.83
N PHE A 39 1.63 7.47 -0.73
CA PHE A 39 0.72 7.28 0.40
C PHE A 39 1.49 6.84 1.66
N PHE A 40 0.91 7.08 2.84
CA PHE A 40 1.57 6.79 4.12
C PHE A 40 1.92 5.31 4.34
N PHE A 41 1.27 4.39 3.60
CA PHE A 41 1.42 2.94 3.76
C PHE A 41 2.39 2.31 2.76
N GLU A 42 2.80 3.02 1.70
CA GLU A 42 3.52 2.40 0.58
C GLU A 42 4.95 1.98 0.95
N ASP A 43 5.71 2.84 1.65
CA ASP A 43 7.09 2.52 2.04
C ASP A 43 7.16 1.28 2.93
N GLU A 44 6.19 1.13 3.83
CA GLU A 44 6.13 -0.02 4.73
C GLU A 44 5.61 -1.27 4.00
N LEU A 45 4.64 -1.12 3.11
CA LEU A 45 4.16 -2.20 2.25
C LEU A 45 5.31 -2.76 1.39
N ASP A 46 6.13 -1.89 0.79
CA ASP A 46 7.30 -2.29 0.01
C ASP A 46 8.27 -3.12 0.86
N ARG A 47 8.54 -2.70 2.10
CA ARG A 47 9.40 -3.46 3.03
C ARG A 47 8.83 -4.84 3.33
N ILE A 48 7.53 -4.93 3.64
CA ILE A 48 6.86 -6.21 3.90
C ILE A 48 7.04 -7.16 2.70
N TYR A 49 6.90 -6.67 1.46
CA TYR A 49 7.08 -7.52 0.27
C TYR A 49 8.54 -7.90 0.01
N HIS A 50 9.49 -6.97 0.16
CA HIS A 50 10.91 -7.26 -0.05
C HIS A 50 11.47 -8.21 1.01
N GLU A 51 11.07 -8.06 2.28
CA GLU A 51 11.43 -8.99 3.35
C GLU A 51 10.89 -10.40 3.10
N ASN A 52 9.65 -10.51 2.59
CA ASN A 52 9.06 -11.80 2.26
C ASN A 52 9.76 -12.49 1.07
N PHE A 53 10.21 -11.74 0.07
CA PHE A 53 10.99 -12.30 -1.05
C PHE A 53 12.40 -12.74 -0.62
N GLY A 54 13.05 -12.03 0.30
CA GLY A 54 14.36 -12.41 0.82
C GLY A 54 14.37 -13.69 1.65
N ARG A 55 13.20 -14.16 2.12
CA ARG A 55 13.09 -15.29 3.06
C ARG A 55 12.55 -16.59 2.46
N GLY A 56 11.98 -16.57 1.24
CA GLY A 56 11.10 -17.68 0.81
C GLY A 56 11.27 -18.24 -0.61
N THR A 57 12.12 -17.68 -1.48
CA THR A 57 12.11 -18.07 -2.91
C THR A 57 13.37 -18.77 -3.41
N ALA A 58 14.45 -18.87 -2.63
CA ALA A 58 15.64 -19.62 -3.06
C ALA A 58 15.50 -21.13 -2.83
N ASP A 59 14.73 -21.56 -1.82
CA ASP A 59 14.75 -22.96 -1.33
C ASP A 59 13.47 -23.77 -1.65
N ASN A 60 12.55 -23.25 -2.48
CA ASN A 60 11.23 -23.88 -2.73
C ASN A 60 11.00 -24.29 -4.19
N PHE A 61 12.07 -24.49 -4.98
CA PHE A 61 12.00 -25.00 -6.36
C PHE A 61 12.87 -26.26 -6.58
N GLU A 62 13.02 -27.10 -5.54
CA GLU A 62 13.46 -28.50 -5.68
C GLU A 62 12.36 -29.46 -5.20
#